data_AF-F2K1M7-F1
#
_entry.id   AF-F2K1M7-F1
#
_cell.length_a   1.000
_cell.length_b   1.000
_cell.length_c   1.000
_cell.angle_alpha   90.00
_cell.angle_beta   90.00
_cell.angle_gamma   90.00
#
_symmetry.space_group_name_H-M   'P 1'
#
loop_
_entity.id
_entity.type
_entity.pdbx_description
1 polymer ?
#
loop_
_entity_poly.entity_id
_entity_poly.type
_entity_poly.pdbx_seq_one_letter_code
_entity_poly.pdbx_strand_id
1 'polypeptide(L)'
;MKNLKIILSITIALCIFLVGCKNGDTMSANELKSYIHEHLNRGASEQEIIDFLEEQNWSYNYNNYDNRYQARKPEEDKNKWVRNYILLYLDESHSLDRVEVETWHAAP
;
A
#
# COMPACT_ATOMS: atom_id res chain seq x y z
N MET A 1 -22.14 41.15 27.13
CA MET A 1 -21.44 39.90 27.49
C MET A 1 -22.44 38.76 27.60
N LYS A 2 -22.69 38.07 26.49
CA LYS A 2 -23.39 36.78 26.32
C LYS A 2 -23.51 36.63 24.79
N ASN A 3 -23.42 35.41 24.27
CA ASN A 3 -23.50 35.05 22.84
C ASN A 3 -22.15 34.93 22.10
N LEU A 4 -21.12 34.37 22.74
CA LEU A 4 -19.90 33.94 22.06
C LEU A 4 -19.46 32.53 22.50
N LYS A 5 -20.40 31.58 22.56
CA LYS A 5 -20.11 30.18 22.95
C LYS A 5 -20.89 29.11 22.16
N ILE A 6 -21.37 29.42 20.94
CA ILE A 6 -22.24 28.49 20.17
C ILE A 6 -21.68 28.21 18.75
N ILE A 7 -20.38 28.41 18.49
CA ILE A 7 -19.78 28.13 17.16
C ILE A 7 -18.55 27.22 17.28
N LEU A 8 -18.52 26.34 18.28
CA LEU A 8 -17.35 25.51 18.55
C LEU A 8 -17.71 24.05 18.86
N SER A 9 -18.66 23.44 18.14
CA SER A 9 -19.00 22.02 18.35
C SER A 9 -19.58 21.25 17.16
N ILE A 10 -19.64 21.82 15.95
CA ILE A 10 -20.29 21.14 14.78
C ILE A 10 -19.38 21.12 13.56
N THR A 11 -18.10 20.73 13.75
CA THR A 11 -17.17 20.60 12.60
C THR A 11 -16.14 19.48 12.80
N ILE A 12 -16.42 18.52 13.68
CA ILE A 12 -15.51 17.38 13.95
C ILE A 12 -16.16 16.02 13.62
N ALA A 13 -17.45 15.99 13.26
CA ALA A 13 -18.22 14.75 13.13
C ALA A 13 -18.56 14.33 11.69
N LEU A 14 -17.87 14.83 10.65
CA LEU A 14 -18.27 14.55 9.26
C LEU A 14 -17.12 14.35 8.25
N CYS A 15 -15.98 13.82 8.67
CA CYS A 15 -14.92 13.38 7.72
C CYS A 15 -14.58 11.88 7.82
N ILE A 16 -15.27 11.09 8.66
CA ILE A 16 -14.85 9.71 8.96
C ILE A 16 -15.53 8.65 8.06
N PHE A 17 -16.40 9.02 7.11
CA PHE A 17 -17.30 8.04 6.49
C PHE A 17 -17.28 7.89 4.96
N LEU A 18 -16.26 8.39 4.26
CA LEU A 18 -16.19 8.29 2.79
C LEU A 18 -14.84 7.83 2.23
N VAL A 19 -14.09 7.00 2.97
CA VAL A 19 -13.14 6.11 2.27
C VAL A 19 -13.96 4.92 1.78
N GLY A 20 -14.62 5.12 0.64
CA GLY A 20 -15.23 4.03 -0.08
C GLY A 20 -14.17 2.97 -0.33
N CYS A 21 -14.37 1.78 0.25
CA CYS A 21 -13.68 0.56 -0.14
C CYS A 21 -13.89 0.40 -1.64
N LYS A 22 -12.91 0.83 -2.44
CA LYS A 22 -12.87 0.61 -3.88
C LYS A 22 -12.90 -0.91 -4.04
N ASN A 23 -13.96 -1.41 -4.68
CA ASN A 23 -14.20 -2.83 -4.88
C ASN A 23 -12.91 -3.52 -5.36
N GLY A 24 -12.58 -4.62 -4.67
CA GLY A 24 -11.34 -5.37 -4.82
C GLY A 24 -11.27 -6.14 -6.14
N ASP A 25 -11.19 -5.42 -7.25
CA ASP A 25 -10.71 -6.00 -8.49
C ASP A 25 -9.22 -6.34 -8.30
N THR A 26 -8.93 -7.63 -8.39
CA THR A 26 -7.56 -8.14 -8.33
C THR A 26 -6.84 -7.64 -9.57
N MET A 27 -5.95 -6.66 -9.38
CA MET A 27 -5.08 -6.18 -10.46
C MET A 27 -4.16 -7.32 -10.89
N SER A 28 -3.91 -7.43 -12.19
CA SER A 28 -2.87 -8.31 -12.70
C SER A 28 -1.48 -7.86 -12.22
N ALA A 29 -0.49 -8.76 -12.25
CA ALA A 29 0.88 -8.43 -11.87
C ALA A 29 1.45 -7.22 -12.65
N ASN A 30 1.11 -7.10 -13.95
CA ASN A 30 1.56 -5.99 -14.78
C ASN A 30 0.89 -4.67 -14.38
N GLU A 31 -0.41 -4.69 -14.07
CA GLU A 31 -1.12 -3.48 -13.61
C GLU A 31 -0.59 -3.03 -12.24
N LEU A 32 -0.33 -3.96 -11.33
CA LEU A 32 0.32 -3.67 -10.04
C LEU A 32 1.69 -3.04 -10.23
N LYS A 33 2.51 -3.61 -11.11
CA LYS A 33 3.85 -3.09 -11.38
C LYS A 33 3.80 -1.67 -11.97
N SER A 34 2.92 -1.42 -12.93
CA SER A 34 2.72 -0.08 -13.50
C SER A 34 2.24 0.90 -12.43
N TYR A 35 1.27 0.52 -11.61
CA TYR A 35 0.76 1.35 -10.52
C TYR A 35 1.86 1.75 -9.53
N ILE A 36 2.72 0.81 -9.14
CA ILE A 36 3.85 1.11 -8.25
C ILE A 36 4.81 2.09 -8.93
N HIS A 37 5.16 1.88 -10.20
CA HIS A 37 6.06 2.79 -10.93
C HIS A 37 5.48 4.19 -11.13
N GLU A 38 4.16 4.36 -11.16
CA GLU A 38 3.51 5.67 -11.24
C GLU A 38 3.60 6.46 -9.92
N HIS A 39 3.75 5.77 -8.78
CA HIS A 39 3.71 6.40 -7.44
C HIS A 39 5.07 6.36 -6.74
N LEU A 40 5.94 5.45 -7.12
CA LEU A 40 7.21 5.18 -6.47
C LEU A 40 8.33 5.06 -7.51
N ASN A 41 9.24 6.03 -7.49
CA ASN A 41 10.35 6.10 -8.43
C ASN A 41 11.56 5.30 -7.93
N ARG A 42 12.41 4.84 -8.87
CA ARG A 42 13.73 4.30 -8.52
C ARG A 42 14.53 5.35 -7.76
N GLY A 43 15.20 4.94 -6.69
CA GLY A 43 15.92 5.81 -5.77
C GLY A 43 15.08 6.32 -4.59
N ALA A 44 13.76 6.08 -4.56
CA ALA A 44 12.91 6.41 -3.43
C ALA A 44 13.49 5.84 -2.13
N SER A 45 13.52 6.63 -1.07
CA SER A 45 14.02 6.23 0.23
C SER A 45 13.15 5.14 0.86
N GLU A 46 13.73 4.40 1.80
CA GLU A 46 12.99 3.45 2.63
C GLU A 46 11.74 4.05 3.30
N GLN A 47 11.81 5.31 3.75
CA GLN A 47 10.64 5.97 4.34
C GLN A 47 9.52 6.22 3.31
N GLU A 48 9.86 6.67 2.10
CA GLU A 48 8.88 6.87 1.03
C GLU A 48 8.22 5.55 0.60
N ILE A 49 8.98 4.44 0.62
CA ILE A 49 8.44 3.10 0.41
C ILE A 49 7.41 2.75 1.50
N ILE A 50 7.76 2.95 2.77
CA ILE A 50 6.88 2.64 3.91
C ILE A 50 5.61 3.49 3.83
N ASP A 51 5.75 4.80 3.63
CA ASP A 51 4.62 5.73 3.55
C ASP A 51 3.65 5.32 2.42
N PHE A 52 4.18 4.94 1.26
CA PHE A 52 3.38 4.42 0.15
C PHE A 52 2.63 3.13 0.54
N LEU A 53 3.30 2.16 1.16
CA LEU A 53 2.67 0.90 1.56
C LEU A 53 1.56 1.10 2.60
N GLU A 54 1.77 2.01 3.54
CA GLU A 54 0.79 2.37 4.57
C GLU A 54 -0.40 3.14 4.00
N GLU A 55 -0.18 4.09 3.09
CA GLU A 55 -1.25 4.82 2.40
C GLU A 55 -2.16 3.87 1.62
N GLN A 56 -1.58 2.84 0.98
CA GLN A 56 -2.34 1.82 0.27
C GLN A 56 -3.00 0.79 1.19
N ASN A 57 -2.75 0.84 2.50
CA ASN A 57 -3.21 -0.14 3.49
C ASN A 57 -2.75 -1.57 3.12
N TRP A 58 -1.52 -1.71 2.60
CA TRP A 58 -0.95 -3.01 2.23
C TRP A 58 -0.23 -3.63 3.43
N SER A 59 -0.30 -4.96 3.52
CA SER A 59 0.47 -5.70 4.53
C SER A 59 1.88 -5.92 4.01
N TYR A 60 2.90 -5.55 4.78
CA TYR A 60 4.29 -5.69 4.37
C TYR A 60 5.21 -6.20 5.48
N ASN A 61 6.35 -6.75 5.09
CA ASN A 61 7.44 -7.15 5.98
C ASN A 61 8.79 -6.94 5.26
N TYR A 62 9.82 -6.56 6.01
CA TYR A 62 11.17 -6.38 5.48
C TYR A 62 12.00 -7.66 5.68
N ASN A 63 12.63 -8.12 4.60
CA ASN A 63 13.53 -9.27 4.60
C ASN A 63 14.99 -8.80 4.45
N ASN A 64 15.74 -8.89 5.54
CA ASN A 64 17.15 -8.50 5.61
C ASN A 64 18.06 -9.34 4.70
N TYR A 65 17.73 -10.61 4.43
CA TYR A 65 18.58 -11.50 3.64
C TYR A 65 18.63 -11.08 2.17
N ASP A 66 17.48 -10.67 1.63
CA ASP A 66 17.32 -10.27 0.23
C ASP A 66 17.31 -8.74 0.04
N ASN A 67 17.46 -7.98 1.12
CA ASN A 67 17.33 -6.52 1.17
C ASN A 67 16.07 -6.02 0.44
N ARG A 68 14.89 -6.53 0.83
CA ARG A 68 13.62 -6.18 0.18
C ARG A 68 12.45 -6.07 1.13
N TYR A 69 11.50 -5.20 0.80
CA TYR A 69 10.14 -5.31 1.33
C TYR A 69 9.34 -6.32 0.51
N GLN A 70 8.61 -7.18 1.20
CA GLN A 70 7.58 -8.02 0.61
C GLN A 70 6.22 -7.52 1.09
N ALA A 71 5.38 -7.08 0.15
CA ALA A 71 4.05 -6.54 0.41
C ALA A 71 2.97 -7.34 -0.30
N ARG A 72 1.73 -7.21 0.19
CA ARG A 72 0.53 -7.82 -0.39
C ARG A 72 -0.72 -7.03 -0.02
N LYS A 73 -1.75 -7.13 -0.86
CA LYS A 73 -3.08 -6.57 -0.60
C LYS A 73 -3.87 -7.48 0.34
N PRO A 74 -4.27 -7.02 1.55
CA PRO A 74 -5.07 -7.85 2.46
C PRO A 74 -6.41 -8.28 1.85
N GLU A 75 -6.96 -7.53 0.90
CA GLU A 75 -8.20 -7.88 0.20
C GLU A 75 -8.04 -9.14 -0.65
N GLU A 76 -6.85 -9.39 -1.22
CA GLU A 76 -6.55 -10.58 -2.01
C GLU A 76 -6.48 -11.85 -1.14
N ASP A 77 -6.34 -11.75 0.18
CA ASP A 77 -6.38 -12.91 1.07
C ASP A 77 -7.72 -13.65 1.02
N LYS A 78 -8.79 -12.91 0.70
CA LYS A 78 -10.14 -13.46 0.51
C LYS A 78 -10.19 -14.39 -0.70
N ASN A 79 -9.35 -14.15 -1.70
CA ASN A 79 -9.16 -15.05 -2.82
C ASN A 79 -8.17 -16.16 -2.43
N LYS A 80 -8.66 -17.39 -2.34
CA LYS A 80 -7.84 -18.55 -1.98
C LYS A 80 -7.01 -19.08 -3.15
N TRP A 81 -7.29 -18.65 -4.37
CA TRP A 81 -6.74 -19.24 -5.59
C TRP A 81 -5.60 -18.44 -6.20
N VAL A 82 -5.67 -17.12 -6.14
CA VAL A 82 -4.69 -16.23 -6.78
C VAL A 82 -4.35 -15.09 -5.83
N ARG A 83 -3.05 -14.84 -5.63
CA ARG A 83 -2.53 -13.74 -4.81
C ARG A 83 -1.28 -13.16 -5.43
N ASN A 84 -1.13 -11.84 -5.37
CA ASN A 84 0.08 -11.17 -5.80
C ASN A 84 0.96 -10.82 -4.60
N TYR A 85 2.25 -11.13 -4.72
CA TYR A 85 3.29 -10.62 -3.83
C TYR A 85 4.08 -9.55 -4.54
N ILE A 86 4.23 -8.41 -3.89
CA ILE A 86 4.96 -7.25 -4.39
C ILE A 86 6.32 -7.26 -3.69
N LEU A 87 7.40 -7.27 -4.47
CA LEU A 87 8.77 -7.32 -3.99
C LEU A 87 9.47 -6.01 -4.37
N LEU A 88 9.84 -5.24 -3.36
CA LEU A 88 10.50 -3.94 -3.49
C LEU A 88 11.94 -4.10 -3.00
N TYR A 89 12.88 -4.28 -3.92
CA TYR A 89 14.29 -4.48 -3.59
C TYR A 89 14.98 -3.14 -3.39
N LEU A 90 15.83 -3.07 -2.38
CA LEU A 90 16.61 -1.89 -2.03
C LEU A 90 18.08 -2.08 -2.43
N ASP A 91 18.74 -0.97 -2.72
CA ASP A 91 20.20 -0.91 -2.88
C ASP A 91 20.92 -0.83 -1.51
N GLU A 92 22.25 -0.71 -1.54
CA GLU A 92 23.09 -0.60 -0.34
C GLU A 92 22.81 0.67 0.49
N SER A 93 22.20 1.70 -0.11
CA SER A 93 21.81 2.94 0.56
C SER A 93 20.37 2.90 1.08
N HIS A 94 19.71 1.72 1.05
CA HIS A 94 18.31 1.56 1.41
C HIS A 94 17.38 2.45 0.57
N SER A 95 17.69 2.57 -0.72
CA SER A 95 16.84 3.20 -1.73
C SER A 95 16.27 2.19 -2.71
N LEU A 96 15.08 2.43 -3.25
CA LEU A 96 14.41 1.53 -4.19
C LEU A 96 15.26 1.29 -5.44
N ASP A 97 15.68 0.04 -5.67
CA ASP A 97 16.40 -0.35 -6.88
C ASP A 97 15.46 -0.93 -7.95
N ARG A 98 14.62 -1.89 -7.57
CA ARG A 98 13.71 -2.58 -8.49
C ARG A 98 12.43 -3.08 -7.84
N VAL A 99 11.42 -3.27 -8.68
CA VAL A 99 10.10 -3.80 -8.31
C VAL A 99 9.82 -5.06 -9.11
N GLU A 100 9.40 -6.11 -8.41
CA GLU A 100 8.89 -7.36 -8.98
C GLU A 100 7.51 -7.66 -8.40
N VAL A 101 6.68 -8.35 -9.19
CA VAL A 101 5.37 -8.81 -8.75
C VAL A 101 5.24 -10.28 -9.13
N GLU A 102 5.04 -11.12 -8.12
CA GLU A 102 4.89 -12.57 -8.28
C GLU A 102 3.43 -12.96 -8.03
N THR A 103 2.80 -13.65 -8.98
CA THR A 103 1.45 -14.19 -8.80
C THR A 103 1.53 -15.63 -8.33
N TRP A 104 1.15 -15.86 -7.08
CA TRP A 104 0.97 -17.19 -6.52
C TRP A 104 -0.40 -17.75 -6.89
N HIS A 105 -0.41 -19.00 -7.35
CA HIS A 105 -1.61 -19.77 -7.61
C HIS A 105 -1.69 -20.93 -6.62
N ALA A 106 -2.80 -21.09 -5.93
CA ALA A 106 -3.05 -22.30 -5.15
C ALA A 106 -3.12 -23.51 -6.10
N ALA A 107 -2.45 -24.60 -5.74
CA ALA A 107 -2.63 -25.86 -6.44
C ALA A 107 -4.11 -26.28 -6.36
N PRO A 108 -4.69 -26.81 -7.45
CA PRO A 108 -6.10 -27.19 -7.52
C PRO A 108 -6.49 -28.28 -6.50
#